data_AF-A0A7K7WAL0-F1
#
_entry.id   AF-A0A7K7WAL0-F1
#
_cell.length_a   1.000
_cell.length_b   1.000
_cell.length_c   1.000
_cell.angle_alpha   90.00
_cell.angle_beta   90.00
_cell.angle_gamma   90.00
#
_symmetry.space_group_name_H-M   'P 1'
#
loop_
_entity.id
_entity.type
_entity.pdbx_description
1 polymer ?
#
loop_
_entity_poly.entity_id
_entity_poly.type
_entity_poly.pdbx_seq_one_letter_code
_entity_poly.pdbx_strand_id
1 'polypeptide(L)'
;REEACVLVHGAEGTDTTLLVTALAQLILDPGCRTLTGFQGLLEREWIQAGHPFHVRCARSAYSHARLKQEAPLFLLFLDCVWQLGRQFPCSLEFGERLLLALFDSAYASSYGTFLGNNEKERRVKERTHCLWAWLNQPAERKRFLNPLYSPNALVIWPSVEPQSIQLWQGLFLRWIRSSEYLDEAWAEMQRLVEHE
;
A
#
# COMPACT_ATOMS: atom_id res chain seq x y z
N ARG A 1 26.88 11.62 7.59
CA ARG A 1 25.84 10.58 7.77
C ARG A 1 26.38 9.63 8.81
N GLU A 2 25.65 9.42 9.90
CA GLU A 2 26.01 8.38 10.88
C GLU A 2 25.43 7.05 10.38
N GLU A 3 26.29 6.05 10.18
CA GLU A 3 25.90 4.69 9.83
C GLU A 3 25.55 3.94 11.11
N ALA A 4 24.32 4.11 11.58
CA ALA A 4 23.81 3.47 12.79
C ALA A 4 22.79 2.39 12.45
N CYS A 5 22.92 1.22 13.09
CA CYS A 5 21.87 0.20 13.09
C CYS A 5 20.77 0.62 14.07
N VAL A 6 19.50 0.55 13.62
CA VAL A 6 18.34 0.92 14.43
C VAL A 6 17.48 -0.31 14.68
N LEU A 7 17.14 -0.56 15.95
CA LEU A 7 16.13 -1.55 16.34
C LEU A 7 14.78 -0.84 16.50
N VAL A 8 13.78 -1.25 15.73
CA VAL A 8 12.41 -0.76 15.85
C VAL A 8 11.58 -1.83 16.54
N HIS A 9 10.89 -1.50 17.64
CA HIS A 9 9.99 -2.43 18.30
C HIS A 9 8.77 -1.70 18.88
N GLY A 10 7.67 -2.44 18.99
CA GLY A 10 6.45 -2.04 19.68
C GLY A 10 6.16 -3.04 20.80
N ALA A 11 4.95 -3.00 21.37
CA ALA A 11 4.55 -3.95 22.42
C ALA A 11 4.53 -5.40 21.91
N GLU A 12 3.84 -5.65 20.79
CA GLU A 12 3.79 -6.98 20.15
C GLU A 12 4.59 -7.07 18.85
N GLY A 13 5.07 -5.94 18.32
CA GLY A 13 5.86 -5.91 17.08
C GLY A 13 5.07 -6.14 15.79
N THR A 14 3.75 -6.34 15.86
CA THR A 14 2.89 -6.76 14.72
C THR A 14 2.04 -5.64 14.11
N ASP A 15 2.17 -4.40 14.60
CA ASP A 15 1.37 -3.25 14.16
C ASP A 15 2.28 -2.07 13.77
N THR A 16 2.42 -1.05 14.64
CA THR A 16 3.19 0.18 14.36
C THR A 16 4.64 -0.10 13.97
N THR A 17 5.23 -1.17 14.51
CA THR A 17 6.58 -1.62 14.13
C THR A 17 6.67 -1.93 12.65
N LEU A 18 5.75 -2.74 12.12
CA LEU A 18 5.70 -3.12 10.71
C LEU A 18 5.42 -1.92 9.80
N LEU A 19 4.56 -1.01 10.26
CA LEU A 19 4.29 0.24 9.55
C LEU A 19 5.56 1.08 9.38
N VAL A 20 6.28 1.31 10.48
CA VAL A 20 7.49 2.14 10.49
C VAL A 20 8.60 1.47 9.68
N THR A 21 8.83 0.15 9.84
CA THR A 21 9.88 -0.56 9.10
C THR A 21 9.58 -0.61 7.60
N ALA A 22 8.34 -0.86 7.20
CA ALA A 22 7.95 -0.88 5.78
C ALA A 22 8.04 0.51 5.15
N LEU A 23 7.61 1.56 5.85
CA LEU A 23 7.68 2.94 5.33
C LEU A 23 9.13 3.42 5.21
N ALA A 24 9.99 3.09 6.19
CA ALA A 24 11.41 3.39 6.12
C ALA A 24 12.07 2.69 4.92
N GLN A 25 11.72 1.44 4.64
CA GLN A 25 12.24 0.71 3.47
C GLN A 25 11.80 1.35 2.15
N LEU A 26 10.55 1.81 2.02
CA LEU A 26 10.12 2.58 0.85
C LEU A 26 10.90 3.89 0.66
N ILE A 27 11.21 4.57 1.75
CA ILE A 27 11.96 5.84 1.74
C ILE A 27 13.41 5.61 1.33
N LEU A 28 14.05 4.57 1.88
CA LEU A 28 15.49 4.33 1.78
C LEU A 28 15.87 3.47 0.57
N ASP A 29 15.08 2.47 0.21
CA ASP A 29 15.40 1.46 -0.80
C ASP A 29 14.59 1.68 -2.09
N PRO A 30 15.23 2.04 -3.22
CA PRO A 30 14.59 2.10 -4.54
C PRO A 30 13.95 0.77 -4.98
N GLY A 31 14.51 -0.37 -4.57
CA GLY A 31 13.96 -1.69 -4.91
C GLY A 31 12.52 -1.84 -4.43
N CYS A 32 12.22 -1.35 -3.23
CA CYS A 32 10.89 -1.37 -2.64
C CYS A 32 9.86 -0.48 -3.36
N ARG A 33 10.30 0.43 -4.24
CA ARG A 33 9.42 1.36 -4.98
C ARG A 33 8.96 0.84 -6.34
N THR A 34 9.48 -0.30 -6.77
CA THR A 34 8.96 -1.07 -7.92
C THR A 34 7.67 -1.79 -7.53
N LEU A 35 6.80 -2.10 -8.50
CA LEU A 35 5.55 -2.85 -8.25
C LEU A 35 5.86 -4.20 -7.61
N THR A 36 6.85 -4.92 -8.15
CA THR A 36 7.25 -6.23 -7.63
C THR A 36 7.95 -6.10 -6.27
N GLY A 37 8.81 -5.09 -6.08
CA GLY A 37 9.47 -4.85 -4.81
C GLY A 37 8.50 -4.45 -3.70
N PHE A 38 7.49 -3.65 -4.00
CA PHE A 38 6.44 -3.29 -3.05
C PHE A 38 5.57 -4.50 -2.67
N GLN A 39 5.19 -5.34 -3.63
CA GLN A 39 4.53 -6.62 -3.33
C GLN A 39 5.39 -7.51 -2.41
N GLY A 40 6.70 -7.60 -2.68
CA GLY A 40 7.64 -8.35 -1.84
C GLY A 40 7.79 -7.76 -0.44
N LEU A 41 7.79 -6.43 -0.32
CA LEU A 41 7.79 -5.71 0.96
C LEU A 41 6.54 -6.05 1.77
N LEU A 42 5.36 -6.02 1.15
CA LEU A 42 4.10 -6.38 1.80
C LEU A 42 4.07 -7.85 2.25
N GLU A 43 4.55 -8.77 1.41
CA GLU A 43 4.62 -10.19 1.77
C GLU A 43 5.55 -10.41 2.97
N ARG A 44 6.71 -9.77 3.02
CA ARG A 44 7.66 -9.92 4.13
C ARG A 44 7.19 -9.18 5.40
N GLU A 45 6.98 -7.88 5.30
CA GLU A 45 6.79 -7.00 6.47
C GLU A 45 5.39 -7.07 7.06
N TRP A 46 4.37 -7.41 6.29
CA TRP A 46 2.98 -7.45 6.80
C TRP A 46 2.48 -8.89 6.94
N ILE A 47 2.67 -9.70 5.90
CA ILE A 47 2.10 -11.05 5.87
C ILE A 47 2.98 -12.03 6.66
N GLN A 48 4.25 -12.18 6.32
CA GLN A 48 5.14 -13.14 7.00
C GLN A 48 5.45 -12.72 8.44
N ALA A 49 5.64 -11.42 8.69
CA ALA A 49 5.84 -10.89 10.03
C ALA A 49 4.62 -10.99 10.96
N GLY A 50 3.46 -11.41 10.44
CA GLY A 50 2.30 -11.78 11.26
C GLY A 50 1.39 -10.63 11.67
N HIS A 51 1.21 -9.61 10.82
CA HIS A 51 0.16 -8.61 11.05
C HIS A 51 -1.21 -9.30 11.14
N PRO A 52 -2.00 -9.06 12.20
CA PRO A 52 -3.25 -9.77 12.44
C PRO A 52 -4.43 -9.22 11.62
N PHE A 53 -4.35 -9.33 10.29
CA PHE A 53 -5.35 -8.80 9.35
C PHE A 53 -6.78 -9.22 9.69
N HIS A 54 -7.02 -10.48 10.04
CA HIS A 54 -8.39 -10.93 10.35
C HIS A 54 -9.00 -10.20 11.56
N VAL A 55 -8.22 -9.95 12.62
CA VAL A 55 -8.71 -9.21 13.80
C VAL A 55 -8.72 -7.70 13.55
N ARG A 56 -7.71 -7.15 12.85
CA ARG A 56 -7.57 -5.71 12.60
C ARG A 56 -8.56 -5.19 11.57
N CYS A 57 -8.93 -6.02 10.61
CA CYS A 57 -9.87 -5.75 9.51
C CYS A 57 -11.16 -6.60 9.62
N ALA A 58 -11.50 -7.09 10.82
CA ALA A 58 -12.62 -8.01 11.06
C ALA A 58 -13.97 -7.49 10.57
N ARG A 59 -14.15 -6.16 10.61
CA ARG A 59 -15.29 -5.46 10.04
C ARG A 59 -14.83 -4.47 9.00
N SER A 60 -15.78 -4.05 8.17
CA SER A 60 -15.60 -2.94 7.24
C SER A 60 -14.98 -1.75 7.95
N ALA A 61 -14.03 -1.07 7.29
CA ALA A 61 -13.45 0.20 7.74
C ALA A 61 -14.51 1.27 8.05
N TYR A 62 -15.76 1.05 7.60
CA TYR A 62 -16.91 1.92 7.79
C TYR A 62 -17.82 1.50 8.97
N SER A 63 -17.45 0.48 9.77
CA SER A 63 -18.27 0.05 10.90
C SER A 63 -18.24 1.08 12.04
N HIS A 64 -19.41 1.41 12.60
CA HIS A 64 -19.53 2.28 13.77
C HIS A 64 -19.23 1.58 15.10
N ALA A 65 -19.16 0.25 15.11
CA ALA A 65 -18.83 -0.53 16.28
C ALA A 65 -17.31 -0.62 16.42
N ARG A 66 -16.77 -0.19 17.56
CA ARG A 66 -15.33 -0.23 17.83
C ARG A 66 -15.00 -1.42 18.74
N LEU A 67 -14.57 -2.52 18.14
CA LEU A 67 -13.97 -3.60 18.94
C LEU A 67 -12.58 -3.15 19.40
N LYS A 68 -12.20 -3.57 20.62
CA LYS A 68 -10.95 -3.15 21.27
C LYS A 68 -9.68 -3.51 20.46
N GLN A 69 -9.78 -4.46 19.53
CA GLN A 69 -8.66 -4.98 18.75
C GLN A 69 -8.68 -4.58 17.27
N GLU A 70 -9.70 -3.86 16.79
CA GLU A 70 -9.71 -3.33 15.42
C GLU A 70 -8.86 -2.07 15.35
N ALA A 71 -8.02 -1.96 14.33
CA ALA A 71 -7.23 -0.75 14.12
C ALA A 71 -6.77 -0.66 12.64
N PRO A 72 -6.91 0.51 11.99
CA PRO A 72 -6.67 0.67 10.56
C PRO A 72 -5.17 0.85 10.22
N LEU A 73 -4.28 0.02 10.77
CA LEU A 73 -2.83 0.21 10.64
C LEU A 73 -2.35 -0.03 9.21
N PHE A 74 -2.87 -1.07 8.55
CA PHE A 74 -2.56 -1.31 7.14
C PHE A 74 -3.08 -0.18 6.26
N LEU A 75 -4.28 0.32 6.53
CA LEU A 75 -4.82 1.50 5.84
C LEU A 75 -3.95 2.74 6.07
N LEU A 76 -3.54 3.01 7.31
CA LEU A 76 -2.65 4.13 7.62
C LEU A 76 -1.32 4.03 6.86
N PHE A 77 -0.77 2.82 6.77
CA PHE A 77 0.41 2.57 5.94
C PHE A 77 0.15 2.92 4.46
N LEU A 78 -0.95 2.43 3.87
CA LEU A 78 -1.30 2.74 2.48
C LEU A 78 -1.49 4.25 2.25
N ASP A 79 -2.09 4.97 3.21
CA ASP A 79 -2.18 6.44 3.17
C ASP A 79 -0.80 7.07 3.15
N CYS A 80 0.12 6.65 4.03
CA CYS A 80 1.51 7.13 4.00
C CYS A 80 2.18 6.88 2.63
N VAL A 81 1.97 5.72 2.02
CA VAL A 81 2.48 5.43 0.66
C VAL A 81 1.85 6.35 -0.39
N TRP A 82 0.55 6.65 -0.27
CA TRP A 82 -0.12 7.63 -1.13
C TRP A 82 0.48 9.04 -0.95
N GLN A 83 0.78 9.48 0.29
CA GLN A 83 1.47 10.75 0.52
C GLN A 83 2.85 10.76 -0.15
N LEU A 84 3.62 9.66 -0.08
CA LEU A 84 4.91 9.55 -0.78
C LEU A 84 4.73 9.68 -2.29
N GLY A 85 3.76 8.96 -2.88
CA GLY A 85 3.47 9.06 -4.32
C GLY A 85 3.12 10.48 -4.76
N ARG A 86 2.46 11.26 -3.90
CA ARG A 86 2.13 12.67 -4.19
C ARG A 86 3.31 13.61 -4.08
N GLN A 87 4.17 13.42 -3.09
CA GLN A 87 5.36 14.26 -2.91
C GLN A 87 6.48 13.87 -3.90
N PHE A 88 6.47 12.64 -4.41
CA PHE A 88 7.44 12.11 -5.36
C PHE A 88 6.76 11.43 -6.57
N PRO A 89 6.08 12.19 -7.46
CA PRO A 89 5.22 11.65 -8.53
C PRO A 89 5.88 10.63 -9.45
N CYS A 90 7.20 10.71 -9.65
CA CYS A 90 7.94 9.83 -10.56
C CYS A 90 8.66 8.68 -9.84
N SER A 91 8.67 8.62 -8.51
CA SER A 91 9.55 7.71 -7.77
C SER A 91 8.96 6.35 -7.45
N LEU A 92 7.64 6.18 -7.59
CA LEU A 92 6.93 4.91 -7.34
C LEU A 92 6.46 4.36 -8.69
N GLU A 93 6.76 3.09 -8.98
CA GLU A 93 6.37 2.41 -10.22
C GLU A 93 4.87 2.14 -10.27
N PHE A 94 4.20 2.17 -9.12
CA PHE A 94 2.78 1.93 -8.98
C PHE A 94 2.02 3.19 -8.57
N GLY A 95 0.75 3.25 -8.94
CA GLY A 95 -0.14 4.37 -8.65
C GLY A 95 -1.19 4.08 -7.57
N GLU A 96 -2.06 5.07 -7.35
CA GLU A 96 -3.16 5.03 -6.39
C GLU A 96 -4.09 3.83 -6.58
N ARG A 97 -4.33 3.42 -7.83
CA ARG A 97 -5.18 2.26 -8.15
C ARG A 97 -4.72 0.97 -7.48
N LEU A 98 -3.40 0.78 -7.33
CA LEU A 98 -2.87 -0.38 -6.60
C LEU A 98 -3.23 -0.29 -5.11
N LEU A 99 -3.04 0.90 -4.52
CA LEU A 99 -3.29 1.11 -3.09
C LEU A 99 -4.77 0.91 -2.74
N LEU A 100 -5.68 1.37 -3.63
CA LEU A 100 -7.12 1.11 -3.50
C LEU A 100 -7.44 -0.39 -3.59
N ALA A 101 -6.86 -1.10 -4.57
CA ALA A 101 -7.06 -2.55 -4.70
C ALA A 101 -6.53 -3.34 -3.49
N LEU A 102 -5.40 -2.92 -2.91
CA LEU A 102 -4.85 -3.49 -1.68
C LEU A 102 -5.75 -3.22 -0.47
N PHE A 103 -6.26 -1.99 -0.34
CA PHE A 103 -7.22 -1.63 0.70
C PHE A 103 -8.47 -2.50 0.61
N ASP A 104 -9.13 -2.55 -0.56
CA ASP A 104 -10.33 -3.34 -0.74
C ASP A 104 -10.03 -4.83 -0.45
N SER A 105 -8.86 -5.33 -0.89
CA SER A 105 -8.46 -6.71 -0.62
C SER A 105 -8.18 -7.02 0.86
N ALA A 106 -7.79 -6.05 1.67
CA ALA A 106 -7.55 -6.27 3.11
C ALA A 106 -8.86 -6.37 3.92
N TYR A 107 -9.93 -5.69 3.46
CA TYR A 107 -11.22 -5.63 4.18
C TYR A 107 -12.31 -6.51 3.58
N ALA A 108 -12.30 -6.74 2.26
CA ALA A 108 -13.31 -7.52 1.55
C ALA A 108 -12.69 -8.12 0.27
N SER A 109 -12.24 -9.37 0.35
CA SER A 109 -11.59 -10.03 -0.78
C SER A 109 -11.99 -11.48 -0.97
N SER A 110 -12.01 -11.88 -2.24
CA SER A 110 -12.07 -13.28 -2.66
C SER A 110 -10.70 -13.99 -2.63
N TYR A 111 -9.63 -13.25 -2.31
CA TYR A 111 -8.25 -13.75 -2.29
C TYR A 111 -7.78 -14.11 -0.87
N GLY A 112 -6.87 -15.07 -0.78
CA GLY A 112 -6.32 -15.54 0.49
C GLY A 112 -5.20 -14.69 1.08
N THR A 113 -4.68 -13.72 0.34
CA THR A 113 -3.43 -13.02 0.64
C THR A 113 -3.45 -12.31 2.01
N PHE A 114 -4.57 -11.69 2.38
CA PHE A 114 -4.72 -10.99 3.67
C PHE A 114 -5.60 -11.75 4.67
N LEU A 115 -5.90 -13.03 4.44
CA LEU A 115 -6.67 -13.83 5.39
C LEU A 115 -5.81 -14.29 6.58
N GLY A 116 -6.45 -14.54 7.72
CA GLY A 116 -5.79 -15.04 8.94
C GLY A 116 -4.93 -13.99 9.66
N ASN A 117 -4.47 -14.32 10.87
CA ASN A 117 -3.71 -13.38 11.71
C ASN A 117 -2.21 -13.56 11.65
N ASN A 118 -1.74 -14.72 11.21
CA ASN A 118 -0.32 -15.05 11.18
C ASN A 118 -0.05 -16.09 10.08
N GLU A 119 1.23 -16.33 9.80
CA GLU A 119 1.65 -17.30 8.77
C GLU A 119 1.07 -18.71 9.03
N LYS A 120 1.05 -19.15 10.30
CA LYS A 120 0.52 -20.47 10.68
C LYS A 120 -0.97 -20.62 10.35
N GLU A 121 -1.76 -19.58 10.52
CA GLU A 121 -3.18 -19.55 10.16
C GLU A 121 -3.39 -19.44 8.64
N ARG A 122 -2.40 -18.92 7.89
CA ARG A 122 -2.46 -18.68 6.44
C ARG A 122 -2.28 -19.92 5.55
N ARG A 123 -2.47 -21.12 6.10
CA ARG A 123 -2.54 -22.38 5.31
C ARG A 123 -3.71 -22.41 4.31
N VAL A 124 -4.61 -21.43 4.38
CA VAL A 124 -5.62 -21.15 3.34
C VAL A 124 -5.04 -20.81 1.96
N LYS A 125 -3.74 -20.49 1.84
CA LYS A 125 -3.06 -20.29 0.54
C LYS A 125 -3.28 -21.46 -0.44
N GLU A 126 -3.45 -22.69 0.06
CA GLU A 126 -3.70 -23.88 -0.78
C GLU A 126 -5.15 -23.99 -1.29
N ARG A 127 -6.08 -23.23 -0.71
CA ARG A 127 -7.53 -23.31 -0.99
C ARG A 127 -8.11 -22.01 -1.53
N THR A 128 -7.28 -20.99 -1.75
CA THR A 128 -7.71 -19.65 -2.15
C THR A 128 -6.80 -19.10 -3.24
N HIS A 129 -7.33 -18.19 -4.05
CA HIS A 129 -6.53 -17.52 -5.08
C HIS A 129 -5.57 -16.51 -4.43
N CYS A 130 -4.39 -16.34 -5.04
CA CYS A 130 -3.39 -15.36 -4.61
C CYS A 130 -3.64 -14.01 -5.30
N LEU A 131 -3.75 -12.93 -4.51
CA LEU A 131 -3.95 -11.57 -5.02
C LEU A 131 -2.82 -11.16 -5.98
N TRP A 132 -1.57 -11.52 -5.65
CA TRP A 132 -0.40 -11.21 -6.48
C TRP A 132 -0.48 -11.86 -7.86
N ALA A 133 -1.04 -13.07 -7.94
CA ALA A 133 -1.19 -13.77 -9.21
C ALA A 133 -2.19 -13.05 -10.13
N TRP A 134 -3.24 -12.45 -9.57
CA TRP A 134 -4.19 -11.63 -10.32
C TRP A 134 -3.60 -10.26 -10.70
N LEU A 135 -3.02 -9.53 -9.74
CA LEU A 135 -2.42 -8.21 -9.97
C LEU A 135 -1.32 -8.22 -11.04
N ASN A 136 -0.58 -9.32 -11.13
CA ASN A 136 0.53 -9.46 -12.08
C ASN A 136 0.11 -10.00 -13.46
N GLN A 137 -1.17 -10.28 -13.70
CA GLN A 137 -1.65 -10.60 -15.05
C GLN A 137 -1.38 -9.41 -15.98
N PRO A 138 -0.89 -9.63 -17.22
CA PRO A 138 -0.48 -8.53 -18.11
C PRO A 138 -1.55 -7.47 -18.35
N ALA A 139 -2.83 -7.88 -18.40
CA ALA A 139 -3.96 -6.97 -18.59
C ALA A 139 -4.20 -6.06 -17.37
N GLU A 140 -4.09 -6.61 -16.16
CA GLU A 140 -4.33 -5.86 -14.92
C GLU A 140 -3.10 -5.06 -14.49
N ARG A 141 -1.90 -5.63 -14.64
CA ARG A 141 -0.63 -5.00 -14.23
C ARG A 141 -0.50 -3.58 -14.77
N LYS A 142 -0.80 -3.36 -16.06
CA LYS A 142 -0.72 -2.03 -16.70
C LYS A 142 -1.59 -0.97 -16.02
N ARG A 143 -2.71 -1.36 -15.42
CA ARG A 143 -3.64 -0.44 -14.74
C ARG A 143 -3.10 0.09 -13.42
N PHE A 144 -2.12 -0.62 -12.85
CA PHE A 144 -1.50 -0.27 -11.56
C PHE A 144 -0.19 0.47 -11.71
N LEU A 145 0.42 0.46 -12.90
CA LEU A 145 1.69 1.13 -13.16
C LEU A 145 1.48 2.64 -13.29
N ASN A 146 2.44 3.38 -12.74
CA ASN A 146 2.56 4.82 -12.89
C ASN A 146 3.31 5.15 -14.19
N PRO A 147 2.68 5.81 -15.17
CA PRO A 147 3.32 6.14 -16.44
C PRO A 147 4.48 7.15 -16.27
N LEU A 148 4.48 7.94 -15.20
CA LEU A 148 5.54 8.91 -14.92
C LEU A 148 6.75 8.30 -14.20
N TYR A 149 6.73 6.99 -13.95
CA TYR A 149 7.78 6.36 -13.18
C TYR A 149 9.15 6.50 -13.85
N SER A 150 10.09 7.02 -13.09
CA SER A 150 11.50 7.11 -13.44
C SER A 150 12.33 6.56 -12.28
N PRO A 151 13.21 5.57 -12.50
CA PRO A 151 14.04 4.99 -11.45
C PRO A 151 14.83 6.06 -10.69
N ASN A 152 14.48 6.25 -9.42
CA ASN A 152 15.12 7.21 -8.54
C ASN A 152 15.94 6.48 -7.47
N ALA A 153 17.27 6.43 -7.63
CA ALA A 153 18.16 5.76 -6.69
C ALA A 153 18.33 6.52 -5.35
N LEU A 154 17.90 7.77 -5.27
CA LEU A 154 18.06 8.60 -4.08
C LEU A 154 17.01 8.25 -3.01
N VAL A 155 17.36 8.57 -1.76
CA VAL A 155 16.42 8.52 -0.63
C VAL A 155 15.36 9.61 -0.81
N ILE A 156 14.09 9.26 -0.66
CA ILE A 156 12.96 10.19 -0.81
C ILE A 156 12.49 10.69 0.57
N TRP A 157 13.01 11.82 1.04
CA TRP A 157 12.64 12.38 2.35
C TRP A 157 11.35 13.22 2.26
N PRO A 158 10.17 12.71 2.67
CA PRO A 158 8.94 13.48 2.58
C PRO A 158 8.92 14.63 3.59
N SER A 159 8.22 15.71 3.25
CA SER A 159 7.74 16.67 4.24
C SER A 159 6.64 16.02 5.09
N VAL A 160 6.79 16.17 6.40
CA VAL A 160 5.79 15.75 7.41
C VAL A 160 5.07 16.95 8.03
N GLU A 161 5.25 18.14 7.46
CA GLU A 161 4.53 19.33 7.89
C GLU A 161 3.03 19.18 7.62
N PRO A 162 2.14 19.65 8.51
CA PRO A 162 0.68 19.47 8.34
C PRO A 162 0.15 19.97 7.00
N GLN A 163 0.70 21.05 6.45
CA GLN A 163 0.34 21.61 5.14
C GLN A 163 0.73 20.72 3.95
N SER A 164 1.72 19.85 4.11
CA SER A 164 2.20 18.95 3.06
C SER A 164 1.39 17.65 3.01
N ILE A 165 0.68 17.32 4.09
CA ILE A 165 -0.21 16.15 4.17
C ILE A 165 -1.60 16.56 3.69
N GLN A 166 -2.17 15.79 2.75
CA GLN A 166 -3.53 16.02 2.30
C GLN A 166 -4.42 14.82 2.55
N LEU A 167 -5.72 15.05 2.60
CA LEU A 167 -6.69 13.95 2.64
C LEU A 167 -6.58 13.11 1.37
N TRP A 168 -6.48 11.79 1.52
CA TRP A 168 -6.58 10.85 0.40
C TRP A 168 -8.02 10.80 -0.13
N GLN A 169 -8.36 11.76 -0.99
CA GLN A 169 -9.73 11.95 -1.47
C GLN A 169 -10.25 10.74 -2.26
N GLY A 170 -9.41 10.12 -3.10
CA GLY A 170 -9.80 8.97 -3.91
C GLY A 170 -10.17 7.73 -3.09
N LEU A 171 -9.78 7.67 -1.81
CA LEU A 171 -10.26 6.65 -0.88
C LEU A 171 -11.39 7.19 0.02
N PHE A 172 -11.14 8.27 0.76
CA PHE A 172 -12.05 8.73 1.82
C PHE A 172 -13.29 9.44 1.30
N LEU A 173 -13.23 10.03 0.10
CA LEU A 173 -14.35 10.73 -0.54
C LEU A 173 -14.89 9.98 -1.78
N ARG A 174 -14.49 8.71 -1.96
CA ARG A 174 -14.82 7.91 -3.17
C ARG A 174 -16.32 7.73 -3.44
N TRP A 175 -17.15 7.89 -2.43
CA TRP A 175 -18.62 7.80 -2.53
C TRP A 175 -19.31 9.16 -2.64
N ILE A 176 -18.56 10.26 -2.47
CA ILE A 176 -19.05 11.64 -2.47
C ILE A 176 -18.62 12.36 -3.75
N ARG A 177 -17.41 12.06 -4.25
CA ARG A 177 -16.84 12.64 -5.46
C ARG A 177 -16.70 11.59 -6.54
N SER A 178 -17.14 11.92 -7.76
CA SER A 178 -16.85 11.11 -8.96
C SER A 178 -15.34 11.00 -9.17
N SER A 179 -14.84 9.86 -9.63
CA SER A 179 -13.43 9.70 -10.04
C SER A 179 -13.19 10.06 -11.50
N GLU A 180 -14.23 10.37 -12.27
CA GLU A 180 -14.15 10.54 -13.74
C GLU A 180 -13.05 11.52 -14.16
N TYR A 181 -12.95 12.68 -13.51
CA TYR A 181 -11.92 13.67 -13.83
C TYR A 181 -10.50 13.18 -13.54
N LEU A 182 -10.30 12.36 -12.50
CA LEU A 182 -9.00 11.75 -12.20
C LEU A 182 -8.67 10.67 -13.21
N ASP A 183 -9.66 9.88 -13.62
CA ASP A 183 -9.51 8.83 -14.62
C ASP A 183 -9.20 9.42 -16.01
N GLU A 184 -9.84 10.54 -16.38
CA GLU A 184 -9.56 11.31 -17.59
C GLU A 184 -8.16 11.91 -17.57
N ALA A 185 -7.78 12.57 -16.48
CA ALA A 185 -6.43 13.13 -16.33
C ALA A 185 -5.36 12.04 -16.42
N TRP A 186 -5.61 10.88 -15.82
CA TRP A 186 -4.71 9.73 -15.89
C TRP A 186 -4.58 9.17 -17.31
N ALA A 187 -5.69 9.06 -18.04
CA ALA A 187 -5.69 8.60 -19.42
C ALA A 187 -4.96 9.58 -20.35
N GLU A 188 -5.07 10.90 -20.10
CA GLU A 188 -4.30 11.91 -20.81
C GLU A 188 -2.80 11.79 -20.50
N MET A 189 -2.42 11.65 -19.23
CA MET A 189 -1.01 11.43 -18.84
C MET A 189 -0.41 10.22 -19.54
N GLN A 190 -1.14 9.10 -19.60
CA GLN A 190 -0.68 7.91 -20.33
C GLN A 190 -0.47 8.18 -21.81
N ARG A 191 -1.42 8.87 -22.47
CA ARG A 191 -1.27 9.26 -23.87
C ARG A 191 -0.04 10.13 -24.12
N LEU A 192 0.18 11.15 -23.28
CA LEU A 192 1.33 12.05 -23.44
C LEU A 192 2.66 11.30 -23.34
N VAL A 193 2.80 10.40 -22.37
CA VAL A 193 4.03 9.59 -22.19
C VAL A 193 4.24 8.60 -23.34
N GLU A 194 3.18 8.03 -23.92
CA GLU A 194 3.29 7.12 -25.07
C GLU A 194 3.66 7.84 -26.39
N HIS A 195 3.49 9.15 -26.45
CA HIS A 195 3.75 9.99 -27.62
C HIS A 195 5.10 10.74 -27.59
N GLU A 196 5.86 10.68 -26.48
CA GLU A 196 7.24 11.16 -26.36
C GLU A 196 8.27 10.06 -26.65
#